data_AF-A0AAD4LH05-F1
#
_entry.id   AF-A0AAD4LH05-F1
#
_cell.length_a   1.000
_cell.length_b   1.000
_cell.length_c   1.000
_cell.angle_alpha   90.00
_cell.angle_beta   90.00
_cell.angle_gamma   90.00
#
_symmetry.space_group_name_H-M   'P 1'
#
loop_
_entity.id
_entity.type
_entity.pdbx_description
1 polymer ?
#
loop_
_entity_poly.entity_id
_entity_poly.type
_entity_poly.pdbx_seq_one_letter_code
_entity_poly.pdbx_strand_id
1 'polypeptide(L)'
;MWPMTFGLACCAVEMMHMAAARYDQDRLGVVFRASPRQSDIMIVAGTLTNKMAPALRKVYDQMPEPRWVISMGSCANGGGYYHYSYSVVRGCDRKL
;
A
#
# COMPACT_ATOMS: atom_id res chain seq x y z
N MET A 1 -13.58 -0.99 -8.33
CA MET A 1 -12.12 -1.09 -8.18
C MET A 1 -11.85 -1.65 -6.80
N TRP A 2 -11.08 -2.73 -6.68
CA TRP A 2 -10.89 -3.39 -5.38
C TRP A 2 -9.46 -3.25 -4.88
N PRO A 3 -9.15 -2.17 -4.15
CA PRO A 3 -7.85 -2.03 -3.53
C PRO A 3 -7.69 -2.98 -2.35
N MET A 4 -6.52 -3.58 -2.25
CA MET A 4 -6.02 -4.16 -1.01
C MET A 4 -5.23 -3.12 -0.23
N THR A 5 -5.53 -3.05 1.07
CA THR A 5 -4.92 -2.10 1.99
C THR A 5 -3.63 -2.68 2.56
N PHE A 6 -2.49 -2.12 2.18
CA PHE A 6 -1.21 -2.44 2.81
C PHE A 6 -0.82 -1.31 3.78
N GLY A 7 -1.56 -1.23 4.89
CA GLY A 7 -1.35 -0.24 5.94
C GLY A 7 -0.15 -0.61 6.81
N LEU A 8 1.00 0.01 6.55
CA LEU A 8 2.27 -0.30 7.23
C LEU A 8 2.62 0.67 8.34
N ALA A 9 2.19 1.93 8.24
CA ALA A 9 2.55 2.98 9.18
C ALA A 9 1.45 4.05 9.26
N CYS A 10 1.82 5.30 9.55
CA CYS A 10 0.90 6.42 9.74
C CYS A 10 -0.13 6.56 8.61
N CYS A 11 0.29 6.47 7.34
CA CYS A 11 -0.58 6.60 6.15
C CYS A 11 -1.80 5.65 6.13
N ALA A 12 -1.78 4.57 6.91
CA ALA A 12 -2.93 3.69 7.07
C ALA A 12 -4.13 4.41 7.71
N VAL A 13 -3.89 5.38 8.61
CA VAL A 13 -4.95 6.13 9.27
C VAL A 13 -5.64 7.08 8.28
N GLU A 14 -4.88 7.73 7.41
CA GLU A 14 -5.43 8.54 6.33
C GLU A 14 -6.23 7.68 5.35
N MET A 15 -5.80 6.44 5.10
CA MET A 15 -6.58 5.48 4.32
C MET A 15 -7.90 5.10 5.01
N MET A 16 -7.91 4.93 6.33
CA MET A 16 -9.14 4.71 7.10
C MET A 16 -10.07 5.92 7.04
N HIS A 17 -9.53 7.15 7.06
CA HIS A 17 -10.33 8.36 6.87
C HIS A 17 -10.93 8.44 5.46
N MET A 18 -10.21 7.98 4.43
CA MET A 18 -10.78 7.86 3.07
C MET A 18 -11.98 6.89 3.04
N ALA A 19 -11.98 5.87 3.90
CA ALA A 19 -13.10 4.94 4.08
C ALA A 19 -14.18 5.45 5.04
N ALA A 20 -13.93 6.53 5.79
CA ALA A 20 -14.89 7.05 6.75
C ALA A 20 -16.02 7.81 6.06
N ALA A 21 -17.17 7.91 6.74
CA ALA A 21 -18.42 8.48 6.20
C ALA A 21 -18.30 9.86 5.54
N ARG A 22 -17.28 10.66 5.90
CA ARG A 22 -17.06 11.97 5.29
C ARG A 22 -16.57 11.90 3.84
N TYR A 23 -15.66 10.98 3.55
CA TYR A 23 -15.04 10.83 2.23
C TYR A 23 -15.58 9.63 1.46
N ASP A 24 -16.13 8.64 2.17
CA ASP A 24 -16.87 7.48 1.69
C ASP A 24 -16.45 6.99 0.30
N GLN A 25 -15.30 6.32 0.24
CA GLN A 25 -14.81 5.72 -1.00
C GLN A 25 -15.78 4.68 -1.61
N ASP A 26 -16.73 4.12 -0.83
CA ASP A 26 -17.68 3.12 -1.32
C ASP A 26 -18.62 3.72 -2.37
N ARG A 27 -18.96 5.00 -2.22
CA ARG A 27 -19.67 5.80 -3.24
C ARG A 27 -18.99 5.79 -4.60
N LEU A 28 -17.66 5.67 -4.65
CA LEU A 28 -16.87 5.63 -5.88
C LEU A 28 -16.70 4.20 -6.42
N GLY A 29 -17.35 3.20 -5.82
CA GLY A 29 -17.19 1.79 -6.16
C GLY A 29 -15.82 1.24 -5.78
N VAL A 30 -15.17 1.86 -4.79
CA VAL A 30 -13.86 1.47 -4.26
C VAL A 30 -14.08 0.75 -2.93
N VAL A 31 -13.82 -0.56 -2.92
CA VAL A 31 -14.08 -1.41 -1.74
C VAL A 31 -12.80 -2.11 -1.34
N PHE A 32 -12.42 -1.98 -0.07
CA PHE A 32 -11.25 -2.68 0.45
C PHE A 32 -11.47 -4.19 0.51
N ARG A 33 -10.60 -4.93 -0.17
CA ARG A 33 -10.54 -6.40 -0.12
C ARG A 33 -9.24 -6.82 0.56
N ALA A 34 -9.37 -7.59 1.64
CA ALA A 34 -8.22 -8.08 2.39
C ALA A 34 -7.41 -9.14 1.63
N SER A 35 -8.04 -9.87 0.71
CA SER A 35 -7.40 -10.93 -0.06
C SER A 35 -6.73 -10.37 -1.32
N PRO A 36 -5.42 -10.60 -1.53
CA PRO A 36 -4.72 -10.11 -2.73
C PRO A 36 -5.24 -10.74 -4.03
N ARG A 37 -5.83 -11.94 -3.93
CA ARG A 37 -6.36 -12.68 -5.08
C ARG A 37 -7.66 -12.09 -5.66
N GLN A 38 -8.33 -11.23 -4.91
CA GLN A 38 -9.58 -10.57 -5.33
C GLN A 38 -9.38 -9.06 -5.46
N SER A 39 -8.14 -8.56 -5.38
CA SER A 39 -7.84 -7.14 -5.45
C SER A 39 -7.11 -6.81 -6.73
N ASP A 40 -7.52 -5.71 -7.37
CA ASP A 40 -6.92 -5.22 -8.61
C ASP A 40 -5.81 -4.21 -8.33
N ILE A 41 -5.85 -3.55 -7.16
CA ILE A 41 -4.92 -2.49 -6.79
C ILE A 41 -4.30 -2.78 -5.42
N MET A 42 -3.00 -2.56 -5.27
CA MET A 42 -2.35 -2.56 -3.96
C MET A 42 -2.02 -1.13 -3.55
N ILE A 43 -2.49 -0.69 -2.39
CA ILE A 43 -2.13 0.61 -1.82
C ILE A 43 -1.06 0.39 -0.75
N VAL A 44 0.16 0.85 -1.02
CA VAL A 44 1.28 0.77 -0.08
C VAL A 44 1.29 2.03 0.78
N ALA A 45 0.65 1.96 1.94
CA ALA A 45 0.45 3.10 2.82
C ALA A 45 1.37 3.04 4.04
N GLY A 46 2.57 3.58 3.86
CA GLY A 46 3.54 3.76 4.94
C GLY A 46 4.95 3.30 4.60
N THR A 47 5.82 3.35 5.60
CA THR A 47 7.24 3.02 5.45
C THR A 47 7.46 1.53 5.18
N LEU A 48 8.22 1.21 4.13
CA LEU A 48 8.62 -0.15 3.83
C LEU A 48 9.96 -0.48 4.51
N THR A 49 9.95 -1.47 5.41
CA THR A 49 11.18 -1.96 6.06
C THR A 49 11.82 -3.11 5.27
N ASN A 50 13.12 -3.30 5.41
CA ASN A 50 13.88 -4.37 4.76
C ASN A 50 13.32 -5.76 5.07
N LYS A 51 12.82 -5.96 6.30
CA LYS A 51 12.19 -7.21 6.73
C LYS A 51 10.82 -7.45 6.07
N MET A 52 10.08 -6.39 5.77
CA MET A 52 8.74 -6.47 5.16
C MET A 52 8.78 -6.56 3.63
N ALA A 53 9.88 -6.12 3.01
CA ALA A 53 10.08 -6.16 1.56
C ALA A 53 9.72 -7.51 0.88
N PRO A 54 10.18 -8.68 1.37
CA PRO A 54 9.82 -9.96 0.73
C PRO A 54 8.34 -10.30 0.85
N ALA A 55 7.69 -9.91 1.96
CA ALA A 55 6.26 -10.13 2.15
C ALA A 55 5.42 -9.28 1.19
N LEU A 56 5.81 -8.01 1.00
CA LEU A 56 5.18 -7.12 0.02
C LEU A 56 5.30 -7.68 -1.40
N ARG A 57 6.49 -8.15 -1.79
CA ARG A 57 6.70 -8.75 -3.12
C ARG A 57 5.80 -9.98 -3.32
N LYS A 58 5.76 -10.87 -2.33
CA LYS A 58 4.92 -12.09 -2.39
C LYS A 58 3.44 -11.77 -2.53
N VAL A 59 2.97 -10.73 -1.84
CA VAL A 59 1.58 -10.26 -1.94
C VAL A 59 1.28 -9.74 -3.34
N TYR A 60 2.18 -8.92 -3.89
CA TYR A 60 2.05 -8.40 -5.25
C TYR A 60 2.04 -9.50 -6.30
N ASP A 61 2.92 -10.51 -6.17
CA ASP A 61 2.97 -11.67 -7.08
C ASP A 61 1.72 -12.56 -7.00
N GLN A 62 0.93 -12.47 -5.91
CA GLN A 62 -0.33 -13.22 -5.74
C GLN A 62 -1.55 -12.51 -6.35
N MET A 63 -1.42 -11.27 -6.81
CA MET A 63 -2.52 -10.52 -7.40
C MET A 63 -2.77 -10.95 -8.86
N PRO A 64 -4.04 -11.14 -9.27
CA PRO A 64 -4.38 -11.45 -10.66
C PRO A 64 -4.11 -10.24 -11.58
N GLU A 65 -3.86 -10.50 -12.87
CA GLU A 65 -3.80 -9.44 -13.87
C GLU A 65 -5.22 -9.02 -14.33
N PRO A 66 -5.49 -7.73 -14.52
CA PRO A 66 -4.59 -6.57 -14.44
C PRO A 66 -4.36 -6.06 -13.00
N ARG A 67 -3.10 -5.93 -12.58
CA ARG A 67 -2.71 -5.43 -11.25
C ARG A 67 -2.04 -4.06 -11.30
N TRP A 68 -2.36 -3.21 -10.33
CA TRP A 68 -1.80 -1.86 -10.20
C TRP A 68 -1.30 -1.60 -8.78
N VAL A 69 -0.37 -0.66 -8.63
CA VAL A 69 0.16 -0.28 -7.32
C VAL A 69 0.14 1.24 -7.15
N ILE A 70 -0.38 1.68 -6.01
CA ILE A 70 -0.37 3.08 -5.59
C ILE A 70 0.57 3.20 -4.40
N SER A 71 1.62 3.99 -4.57
CA SER A 71 2.54 4.34 -3.48
C SER A 71 1.98 5.53 -2.71
N MET A 72 1.61 5.32 -1.45
CA MET A 72 0.95 6.32 -0.61
C MET A 72 1.89 6.80 0.50
N GLY A 73 2.27 8.07 0.42
CA GLY A 73 3.13 8.76 1.37
C GLY A 73 4.60 8.84 0.96
N SER A 74 5.31 9.84 1.50
CA SER A 74 6.72 10.09 1.18
C SER A 74 7.62 8.89 1.53
N CYS A 75 7.30 8.18 2.61
CA CYS A 75 8.01 7.00 3.06
C CYS A 75 7.92 5.84 2.05
N ALA A 76 6.74 5.62 1.46
CA ALA A 76 6.55 4.60 0.43
C ALA A 76 7.19 5.00 -0.90
N ASN A 77 7.15 6.29 -1.27
CA ASN A 77 7.68 6.78 -2.54
C ASN A 77 9.21 6.67 -2.63
N GLY A 78 9.92 7.00 -1.55
CA GLY A 78 11.39 7.08 -1.60
C GLY A 78 12.09 6.84 -0.28
N GLY A 79 11.43 6.26 0.72
CA GLY A 79 11.95 6.17 2.10
C GLY A 79 11.61 7.39 2.96
N GLY A 80 11.28 8.53 2.34
CA GLY A 80 10.73 9.71 3.00
C GLY A 80 11.61 10.19 4.15
N TYR A 81 10.99 10.44 5.31
CA TYR A 81 11.70 10.86 6.52
C TYR A 81 12.79 9.87 6.96
N TYR A 82 12.63 8.58 6.66
CA TYR A 82 13.55 7.51 7.04
C TYR A 82 14.52 7.12 5.92
N HIS A 83 14.75 7.99 4.92
CA HIS A 83 15.58 7.67 3.74
C HIS A 83 17.00 7.18 4.08
N TYR A 84 17.60 7.73 5.13
CA TYR A 84 18.96 7.38 5.58
C TYR A 84 18.99 6.30 6.66
N SER A 85 17.86 5.70 7.03
CA SER A 85 17.80 4.60 7.99
C SER A 85 18.36 3.30 7.40
N TYR A 86 19.02 2.49 8.24
CA TYR A 86 19.58 1.18 7.86
C TYR A 86 18.50 0.12 7.60
N SER A 87 17.30 0.30 8.16
CA SER A 87 16.24 -0.71 8.17
C SER A 87 15.13 -0.46 7.14
N VAL A 88 15.22 0.64 6.37
CA VAL A 88 14.16 1.10 5.46
C VAL A 88 14.57 0.95 4.00
N VAL A 89 13.62 0.51 3.17
CA VAL A 89 13.77 0.48 1.73
C VAL A 89 13.50 1.88 1.17
N ARG A 90 14.40 2.36 0.31
CA ARG A 90 14.29 3.66 -0.35
C ARG A 90 13.31 3.60 -1.52
N GLY A 91 12.03 3.47 -1.19
CA GLY A 91 10.93 3.41 -2.13
C GLY A 91 10.40 2.00 -2.37
N CYS A 92 9.08 1.89 -2.53
CA CYS A 92 8.40 0.65 -2.88
C CYS A 92 8.73 0.19 -4.31
N ASP A 93 9.05 1.13 -5.19
CA ASP A 93 9.44 0.90 -6.59
C ASP A 93 10.57 -0.14 -6.74
N ARG A 94 11.51 -0.17 -5.80
CA ARG A 94 12.63 -1.13 -5.81
C ARG A 94 12.24 -2.58 -5.51
N LYS A 95 11.01 -2.82 -5.07
CA LYS A 95 10.54 -4.12 -4.57
C LYS A 95 9.29 -4.63 -5.30
N LEU A 96 8.71 -3.84 -6.21
CA LEU A 96 7.57 -4.20 -7.06
C LEU A 96 8.00 -4.73 -8.42
#